data_AF-J9EI31-F1
#
_entry.id   AF-J9EI31-F1
#
_cell.length_a   1.000
_cell.length_b   1.000
_cell.length_c   1.000
_cell.angle_alpha   90.00
_cell.angle_beta   90.00
_cell.angle_gamma   90.00
#
_symmetry.space_group_name_H-M   'P 1'
#
loop_
_entity.id
_entity.type
_entity.pdbx_description
1 polymer ?
#
loop_
_entity_poly.entity_id
_entity_poly.type
_entity_poly.pdbx_seq_one_letter_code
_entity_poly.pdbx_strand_id
1 'polypeptide(L)'
;MILLDKCLEFVLNSYIREHCDKQRKYAIIGSAGFLIGSKLDGDFHVAHIAMCAHPDTIRDEGGDIHSKSVDADWIADTGSRVLRFLPGGTMIVGLLWLADSKASLQSAQVRDILVRALSQIAIRHNALSSLNIKPVDNAL
;
A
#
# COMPACT_ATOMS: atom_id res chain seq x y z
N MET A 1 10.99 -0.21 17.67
CA MET A 1 9.65 -0.04 18.27
C MET A 1 8.90 0.98 17.42
N ILE A 2 7.92 0.56 16.61
CA ILE A 2 7.00 1.49 15.96
C ILE A 2 5.99 1.89 17.02
N LEU A 3 6.14 3.08 17.59
CA LEU A 3 5.14 3.69 18.47
C LEU A 3 4.06 4.31 17.60
N LEU A 4 2.85 3.77 17.70
CA LEU A 4 1.65 4.47 17.24
C LEU A 4 1.26 5.48 18.31
N ASP A 5 1.28 6.76 17.96
CA ASP A 5 0.76 7.84 18.81
C ASP A 5 -0.78 7.76 18.97
N LYS A 6 -1.46 7.06 18.04
CA LYS A 6 -2.92 6.88 18.01
C LYS A 6 -3.29 5.46 17.60
N CYS A 7 -4.39 4.92 18.16
CA CYS A 7 -4.87 3.61 17.76
C CYS A 7 -5.20 3.57 16.26
N LEU A 8 -4.90 2.43 15.61
CA LEU A 8 -5.05 2.23 14.17
C LEU A 8 -6.46 2.56 13.66
N GLU A 9 -7.49 2.29 14.46
CA GLU A 9 -8.89 2.59 14.16
C GLU A 9 -9.15 4.09 13.97
N PHE A 10 -8.57 4.96 14.81
CA PHE A 10 -8.72 6.41 14.67
C PHE A 10 -8.01 6.93 13.41
N VAL A 11 -6.87 6.32 13.08
CA VAL A 11 -6.13 6.64 11.85
C VAL A 11 -6.95 6.23 10.62
N LEU A 12 -7.53 5.03 10.62
CA LEU A 12 -8.38 4.54 9.53
C LEU A 12 -9.58 5.46 9.29
N ASN A 13 -10.27 5.89 10.34
CA ASN A 13 -11.39 6.82 10.22
C ASN A 13 -11.00 8.15 9.54
N SER A 14 -9.77 8.62 9.76
CA SER A 14 -9.26 9.83 9.12
C SER A 14 -9.06 9.62 7.61
N TYR A 15 -8.49 8.48 7.21
CA TYR A 15 -8.31 8.13 5.79
C TYR A 15 -9.63 7.87 5.07
N ILE A 16 -10.63 7.30 5.74
CA ILE A 16 -11.97 7.13 5.16
C ILE A 16 -12.57 8.50 4.83
N ARG A 17 -12.49 9.48 5.75
CA ARG A 17 -12.99 10.84 5.50
C ARG A 17 -12.26 11.48 4.32
N GLU A 18 -10.93 11.40 4.30
CA GLU A 18 -10.11 11.95 3.22
C GLU A 18 -10.46 11.31 1.86
N HIS A 19 -10.67 9.98 1.84
CA HIS A 19 -11.11 9.27 0.65
C HIS A 19 -12.47 9.78 0.17
N CYS A 20 -13.45 9.93 1.06
CA CYS A 20 -14.77 10.49 0.71
C CYS A 20 -14.67 11.91 0.13
N ASP A 21 -13.82 12.76 0.71
CA ASP A 21 -13.63 14.13 0.22
C ASP A 21 -12.99 14.13 -1.19
N LYS A 22 -11.97 13.30 -1.41
CA LYS A 22 -11.35 13.12 -2.73
C LYS A 22 -12.31 12.53 -3.75
N GLN A 23 -13.12 11.55 -3.34
CA GLN A 23 -14.15 10.95 -4.20
C GLN A 23 -15.16 11.99 -4.66
N ARG A 24 -15.66 12.84 -3.75
CA ARG A 24 -16.58 13.94 -4.09
C ARG A 24 -15.95 14.97 -5.02
N LYS A 25 -14.67 15.31 -4.79
CA LYS A 25 -14.01 16.39 -5.52
C LYS A 25 -13.47 15.97 -6.89
N TYR A 26 -12.93 14.76 -7.00
CA TYR A 26 -12.18 14.31 -8.18
C TYR A 26 -12.75 13.05 -8.83
N ALA A 27 -13.88 12.53 -8.32
CA ALA A 27 -14.53 11.31 -8.82
C ALA A 27 -13.59 10.08 -8.87
N ILE A 28 -12.67 9.97 -7.90
CA ILE A 28 -11.78 8.82 -7.80
C ILE A 28 -12.56 7.54 -7.46
N ILE A 29 -12.14 6.42 -8.03
CA ILE A 29 -12.80 5.11 -7.83
C ILE A 29 -12.42 4.49 -6.48
N GLY A 30 -11.17 4.63 -6.08
CA GLY A 30 -10.64 4.02 -4.87
C GLY A 30 -9.32 4.63 -4.46
N SER A 31 -8.94 4.40 -3.21
CA SER A 31 -7.65 4.78 -2.65
C SER A 31 -6.97 3.55 -2.04
N ALA A 32 -5.75 3.27 -2.50
CA ALA A 32 -4.93 2.21 -1.94
C ALA A 32 -4.11 2.70 -0.74
N GLY A 33 -3.74 1.79 0.15
CA GLY A 33 -2.78 2.01 1.22
C GLY A 33 -1.97 0.74 1.51
N PHE A 34 -0.82 0.91 2.16
CA PHE A 34 0.08 -0.15 2.55
C PHE A 34 -0.04 -0.38 4.05
N LEU A 35 -0.39 -1.60 4.44
CA LEU A 35 -0.35 -2.04 5.83
C LEU A 35 1.08 -2.43 6.16
N ILE A 36 1.71 -1.70 7.07
CA ILE A 36 3.12 -1.87 7.45
C ILE A 36 3.18 -2.50 8.83
N GLY A 37 4.02 -3.51 8.98
CA GLY A 37 4.02 -4.34 10.16
C GLY A 37 5.09 -5.41 10.15
N SER A 38 4.88 -6.44 10.95
CA SER A 38 5.70 -7.65 10.98
C SER A 38 4.82 -8.90 10.96
N LYS A 39 5.42 -10.03 10.58
CA LYS A 39 4.80 -11.34 10.71
C LYS A 39 5.50 -12.09 11.83
N LEU A 40 4.75 -12.54 12.84
CA LEU A 40 5.27 -13.30 13.98
C LEU A 40 4.33 -14.48 14.23
N ASP A 41 4.89 -15.68 14.39
CA ASP A 41 4.13 -16.91 14.73
C ASP A 41 2.92 -17.23 13.81
N GLY A 42 2.98 -16.77 12.56
CA GLY A 42 1.91 -16.95 11.58
C GLY A 42 0.91 -15.78 11.51
N ASP A 43 0.92 -14.92 12.52
CA ASP A 43 0.06 -13.74 12.60
C ASP A 43 0.70 -12.50 11.99
N PHE A 44 -0.15 -11.59 11.50
CA PHE A 44 0.25 -10.30 10.95
C PHE A 44 -0.03 -9.18 11.96
N HIS A 45 1.03 -8.51 12.40
CA HIS A 45 0.94 -7.37 13.30
C HIS A 45 1.06 -6.08 12.50
N VAL A 46 -0.06 -5.37 12.31
CA VAL A 46 -0.07 -4.08 11.61
C VAL A 46 0.27 -2.97 12.60
N ALA A 47 1.35 -2.24 12.32
CA ALA A 47 1.84 -1.15 13.14
C ALA A 47 1.64 0.23 12.48
N HIS A 48 1.42 0.30 11.17
CA HIS A 48 1.20 1.57 10.47
C HIS A 48 0.43 1.39 9.16
N ILE A 49 -0.17 2.47 8.68
CA ILE A 49 -0.82 2.55 7.36
C ILE A 49 -0.22 3.74 6.61
N ALA A 50 0.42 3.47 5.48
CA ALA A 50 0.88 4.49 4.56
C ALA A 50 -0.07 4.54 3.35
N MET A 51 -0.75 5.67 3.12
CA MET A 51 -1.64 5.81 1.97
C MET A 51 -0.84 5.91 0.67
N CYS A 52 -1.31 5.24 -0.39
CA CYS A 52 -0.74 5.36 -1.72
C CYS A 52 -1.09 6.75 -2.28
N ALA A 53 -0.06 7.46 -2.75
CA ALA A 53 -0.27 8.74 -3.42
C ALA A 53 -1.08 8.51 -4.70
N HIS A 54 -2.03 9.40 -4.96
CA HIS A 54 -2.76 9.37 -6.22
C HIS A 54 -1.87 9.97 -7.32
N PRO A 55 -2.06 9.59 -8.59
CA PRO A 55 -1.42 10.26 -9.72
C PRO A 55 -1.73 11.77 -9.73
N ASP A 56 -0.81 12.60 -10.20
CA ASP A 56 -1.01 14.06 -10.25
C ASP A 56 -2.18 14.46 -11.18
N THR A 57 -2.46 13.60 -12.16
CA THR A 57 -3.54 13.68 -13.14
C THR A 57 -4.96 13.59 -12.54
N ILE A 58 -5.12 13.28 -11.24
CA ILE A 58 -6.46 13.32 -10.60
C ILE A 58 -7.12 14.69 -10.68
N ARG A 59 -6.32 15.76 -10.81
CA ARG A 59 -6.81 17.15 -10.87
C ARG A 59 -7.23 17.57 -12.26
N ASP A 60 -6.92 16.77 -13.28
CA ASP A 60 -7.20 17.14 -14.67
C ASP A 60 -8.69 16.93 -14.97
N GLU A 61 -9.43 18.02 -15.13
CA GLU A 61 -10.88 17.98 -15.36
C GLU A 61 -11.24 17.24 -16.65
N GLY A 62 -10.36 17.25 -17.66
CA GLY A 62 -10.51 16.53 -18.94
C GLY A 62 -9.89 15.13 -18.98
N GLY A 63 -9.27 14.65 -17.89
CA GLY A 63 -8.64 13.33 -17.86
C GLY A 63 -9.66 12.19 -17.82
N ASP A 64 -9.38 11.11 -18.54
CA ASP A 64 -10.22 9.91 -18.50
C ASP A 64 -10.11 9.20 -17.14
N ILE A 65 -11.05 8.28 -16.90
CA ILE A 65 -11.15 7.56 -15.61
C ILE A 65 -9.87 6.76 -15.31
N HIS A 66 -9.20 6.27 -16.35
CA HIS A 66 -7.95 5.51 -16.22
C HIS A 66 -6.80 6.37 -15.73
N SER A 67 -6.67 7.59 -16.26
CA SER A 67 -5.64 8.56 -15.88
C SER A 67 -5.74 8.98 -14.40
N LYS A 68 -6.92 8.84 -13.79
CA LYS A 68 -7.18 9.18 -12.38
C LYS A 68 -7.10 7.97 -11.45
N SER A 69 -6.92 6.77 -12.02
CA SER A 69 -7.00 5.51 -11.28
C SER A 69 -5.64 5.07 -10.75
N VAL A 70 -5.69 4.34 -9.64
CA VAL A 70 -4.52 3.68 -9.03
C VAL A 70 -4.53 2.23 -9.51
N ASP A 71 -3.75 1.93 -10.54
CA ASP A 71 -3.61 0.57 -11.08
C ASP A 71 -2.57 -0.27 -10.33
N ALA A 72 -2.38 -1.51 -10.76
CA ALA A 72 -1.50 -2.46 -10.09
C ALA A 72 -0.04 -2.01 -10.09
N ASP A 73 0.42 -1.47 -11.23
CA ASP A 73 1.82 -1.08 -11.42
C ASP A 73 2.13 0.19 -10.62
N TRP A 74 1.20 1.16 -10.56
CA TRP A 74 1.33 2.35 -9.73
C TRP A 74 1.41 2.00 -8.24
N ILE A 75 0.54 1.11 -7.77
CA ILE A 75 0.55 0.63 -6.38
C ILE A 75 1.88 -0.10 -6.10
N ALA A 76 2.35 -0.95 -7.02
CA ALA A 76 3.58 -1.70 -6.83
C ALA A 76 4.83 -0.80 -6.82
N ASP A 77 4.91 0.19 -7.70
CA ASP A 77 5.99 1.16 -7.75
C ASP A 77 6.02 2.01 -6.49
N THR A 78 4.86 2.51 -6.05
CA THR A 78 4.76 3.26 -4.80
C THR A 78 5.11 2.39 -3.59
N GLY A 79 4.62 1.16 -3.54
CA GLY A 79 4.95 0.20 -2.48
C GLY A 79 6.44 -0.12 -2.43
N SER A 80 7.09 -0.23 -3.58
CA SER A 80 8.54 -0.42 -3.67
C SER A 80 9.33 0.75 -3.10
N ARG A 81 8.83 1.98 -3.26
CA ARG A 81 9.41 3.16 -2.62
C ARG A 81 9.21 3.12 -1.11
N VAL A 82 8.00 2.78 -0.65
CA VAL A 82 7.70 2.62 0.78
C VAL A 82 8.66 1.63 1.43
N LEU A 83 8.87 0.46 0.81
CA LEU A 83 9.79 -0.58 1.33
C LEU A 83 11.20 -0.06 1.57
N ARG A 84 11.72 0.84 0.74
CA ARG A 84 13.07 1.41 0.91
C ARG A 84 13.20 2.32 2.13
N PHE A 85 12.08 2.83 2.65
CA PHE A 85 12.05 3.68 3.85
C PHE A 85 11.69 2.91 5.12
N LEU A 86 11.33 1.62 5.01
CA LEU A 86 10.97 0.83 6.18
C LEU A 86 12.22 0.45 6.97
N PRO A 87 12.19 0.60 8.32
CA PRO A 87 13.26 0.11 9.15
C PRO A 87 13.32 -1.43 9.10
N GLY A 88 14.52 -1.97 9.33
CA GLY A 88 14.73 -3.42 9.41
C GLY A 88 13.78 -4.10 10.40
N GLY A 89 13.31 -5.29 10.05
CA GLY A 89 12.32 -6.05 10.83
C GLY A 89 10.86 -5.64 10.60
N THR A 90 10.59 -4.71 9.68
CA THR A 90 9.24 -4.34 9.26
C THR A 90 9.09 -4.45 7.76
N MET A 91 7.87 -4.75 7.31
CA MET A 91 7.55 -4.98 5.90
C MET A 91 6.12 -4.54 5.60
N ILE A 92 5.78 -4.48 4.32
CA ILE A 92 4.38 -4.39 3.90
C ILE A 92 3.76 -5.78 4.09
N VAL A 93 2.79 -5.88 5.00
CA VAL A 93 2.07 -7.12 5.36
C VAL A 93 0.73 -7.24 4.65
N GLY A 94 0.25 -6.18 4.00
CA GLY A 94 -0.98 -6.20 3.23
C GLY A 94 -1.29 -4.88 2.54
N LEU A 95 -2.40 -4.85 1.81
CA LEU A 95 -2.94 -3.65 1.18
C LEU A 95 -4.29 -3.28 1.79
N LEU A 96 -4.50 -1.98 1.97
CA LEU A 96 -5.79 -1.36 2.28
C LEU A 96 -6.40 -0.86 0.96
N TRP A 97 -7.70 -1.06 0.77
CA TRP A 97 -8.44 -0.48 -0.34
C TRP A 97 -9.69 0.20 0.18
N LEU A 98 -9.77 1.52 0.02
CA LEU A 98 -10.92 2.34 0.33
C LEU A 98 -11.68 2.65 -0.95
N ALA A 99 -12.95 2.26 -1.02
CA ALA A 99 -13.80 2.49 -2.17
C ALA A 99 -15.28 2.46 -1.78
N ASP A 100 -16.14 2.86 -2.71
CA ASP A 100 -17.57 2.63 -2.58
C ASP A 100 -17.93 1.14 -2.74
N SER A 101 -19.21 0.80 -2.54
CA SER A 101 -19.67 -0.58 -2.65
C SER A 101 -19.49 -1.17 -4.05
N LYS A 102 -19.53 -0.36 -5.10
CA LYS A 102 -19.44 -0.77 -6.50
C LYS A 102 -18.00 -1.11 -6.91
N ALA A 103 -17.02 -0.40 -6.35
CA ALA A 103 -15.59 -0.63 -6.54
C ALA A 103 -14.94 -1.33 -5.33
N SER A 104 -15.74 -2.09 -4.58
CA SER A 104 -15.27 -2.86 -3.44
C SER A 104 -14.47 -4.10 -3.87
N LEU A 105 -13.88 -4.78 -2.88
CA LEU A 105 -13.19 -6.07 -3.06
C LEU A 105 -14.10 -7.19 -3.59
N GLN A 106 -15.41 -6.98 -3.70
CA GLN A 106 -16.30 -7.93 -4.37
C GLN A 106 -16.10 -7.92 -5.89
N SER A 107 -15.60 -6.80 -6.45
CA SER A 107 -15.22 -6.71 -7.85
C SER A 107 -13.98 -7.56 -8.14
N ALA A 108 -14.11 -8.51 -9.07
CA ALA A 108 -12.98 -9.35 -9.49
C ALA A 108 -11.81 -8.53 -10.05
N GLN A 109 -12.10 -7.43 -10.74
CA GLN A 109 -11.10 -6.53 -11.30
C GLN A 109 -10.27 -5.85 -10.21
N VAL A 110 -10.90 -5.35 -9.15
CA VAL A 110 -10.20 -4.71 -8.02
C VAL A 110 -9.33 -5.73 -7.30
N ARG A 111 -9.81 -6.95 -7.08
CA ARG A 111 -9.00 -8.02 -6.49
C ARG A 111 -7.78 -8.35 -7.34
N ASP A 112 -7.94 -8.48 -8.65
CA ASP A 112 -6.83 -8.76 -9.57
C ASP A 112 -5.76 -7.67 -9.51
N ILE A 113 -6.17 -6.39 -9.50
CA ILE A 113 -5.27 -5.25 -9.33
C ILE A 113 -4.45 -5.38 -8.05
N LEU A 114 -5.10 -5.60 -6.90
CA LEU A 114 -4.44 -5.65 -5.60
C LEU A 114 -3.54 -6.88 -5.45
N VAL A 115 -3.97 -8.04 -5.94
CA VAL A 115 -3.17 -9.28 -5.92
C VAL A 115 -1.92 -9.13 -6.77
N ARG A 116 -2.05 -8.57 -7.99
CA ARG A 116 -0.90 -8.30 -8.86
C ARG A 116 0.07 -7.32 -8.22
N ALA A 117 -0.44 -6.21 -7.68
CA ALA A 117 0.39 -5.22 -7.00
C ALA A 117 1.16 -5.83 -5.82
N LEU A 118 0.47 -6.58 -4.95
CA LEU A 118 1.10 -7.22 -3.79
C LEU A 118 2.16 -8.24 -4.20
N SER A 119 1.90 -9.04 -5.24
CA SER A 119 2.87 -9.99 -5.79
C SER A 119 4.14 -9.28 -6.29
N GLN A 120 4.00 -8.20 -7.06
CA GLN A 120 5.14 -7.42 -7.53
C GLN A 120 5.92 -6.78 -6.37
N ILE A 121 5.23 -6.24 -5.35
CA ILE A 121 5.86 -5.71 -4.14
C ILE A 121 6.65 -6.79 -3.42
N ALA A 122 6.09 -7.99 -3.25
CA ALA A 122 6.76 -9.09 -2.57
C ALA A 122 8.03 -9.54 -3.31
N ILE A 123 7.97 -9.65 -4.64
CA ILE A 123 9.15 -9.98 -5.47
C ILE A 123 10.25 -8.93 -5.27
N ARG A 124 9.90 -7.65 -5.30
CA ARG A 124 10.86 -6.54 -5.13
C ARG A 124 11.40 -6.46 -3.70
N HIS A 125 10.57 -6.71 -2.69
CA HIS A 125 10.99 -6.82 -1.30
C HIS A 125 12.03 -7.92 -1.12
N ASN A 126 11.79 -9.09 -1.69
CA ASN A 126 12.70 -10.23 -1.59
C ASN A 126 14.03 -9.95 -2.30
N ALA A 127 14.02 -9.25 -3.44
CA ALA A 127 15.24 -8.80 -4.10
C ALA A 127 16.05 -7.80 -3.24
N LEU A 128 15.37 -6.87 -2.56
CA LEU A 128 16.03 -5.93 -1.64
C LEU A 128 16.58 -6.64 -0.39
N SER A 129 15.86 -7.65 0.11
CA SER A 129 16.25 -8.43 1.27
C SER A 129 17.41 -9.38 0.96
N SER A 130 17.43 -10.00 -0.23
CA SER A 130 18.49 -10.92 -0.66
C SER A 130 19.81 -10.22 -0.98
N LEU A 131 19.77 -8.95 -1.39
CA LEU A 131 20.97 -8.10 -1.49
C LEU A 131 21.65 -7.85 -0.14
N ASN A 132 20.96 -8.13 0.97
CA ASN A 132 21.45 -7.89 2.33
C ASN A 132 22.14 -9.12 2.97
N ILE A 133 22.46 -10.15 2.18
CA ILE A 133 23.17 -11.35 2.68
C ILE A 133 24.32 -11.71 1.73
N LYS A 134 25.50 -11.11 1.97
CA LYS A 134 26.70 -11.93 2.07
C LYS A 134 26.98 -12.07 3.56
N PRO A 135 26.92 -13.29 4.14
CA PRO A 135 27.65 -13.51 5.37
C PRO A 135 29.10 -13.18 5.02
N VAL A 136 29.74 -12.28 5.77
CA VAL A 136 31.19 -12.32 5.84
C VAL A 136 31.49 -13.68 6.42
N ASP A 137 32.08 -14.57 5.60
CA ASP A 137 32.66 -15.80 6.07
C ASP A 137 33.65 -15.43 7.18
N ASN A 138 33.24 -15.60 8.43
CA ASN A 138 34.15 -15.59 9.56
C ASN A 138 34.93 -16.91 9.52
N ALA A 139 35.82 -17.02 8.53
CA ALA A 139 36.94 -17.92 8.59
C ALA A 139 38.13 -17.12 9.14
N LEU A 140 38.36 -17.24 10.45
CA LEU A 140 39.63 -17.05 11.15
C LEU A 140 39.54 -17.65 12.55
#